data_AF-A0ABD4AIH7-F1
#
_entry.id   AF-A0ABD4AIH7-F1
#
_cell.length_a   1.000
_cell.length_b   1.000
_cell.length_c   1.000
_cell.angle_alpha   90.00
_cell.angle_beta   90.00
_cell.angle_gamma   90.00
#
_symmetry.space_group_name_H-M   'P 1'
#
loop_
_entity.id
_entity.type
_entity.pdbx_description
1 polymer ?
#
loop_
_entity_poly.entity_id
_entity_poly.type
_entity_poly.pdbx_seq_one_letter_code
_entity_poly.pdbx_strand_id
1 'polypeptide(L)'
;MRRPLARPARGFTLIELMIAIAILAVVAILAWRGLDQIMRGRDKVAAAMEDERVFAQMFDQMRIDARLAATDDEAGQPAIGVAGNTLQIVRELEVPGVAPRLQVVRYRIAGGRVVRYASPPIDDANRLRNMLKDSSVEGWSWVALMGGVGAIDAKLYVPRVGWTTNLQTANDALAQNNDALKVPQIGNAPPARAVTGLQVSIGATSLRVPVTRIFLVGE
;
A
#
# COMPACT_ATOMS: atom_id res chain seq x y z
N MET A 1 23.82 -8.35 -89.22
CA MET A 1 23.09 -7.63 -88.15
C MET A 1 22.37 -8.65 -87.27
N ARG A 2 22.72 -8.76 -85.98
CA ARG A 2 22.11 -9.70 -85.04
C ARG A 2 20.83 -9.08 -84.45
N ARG A 3 19.66 -9.71 -84.68
CA ARG A 3 18.39 -9.33 -84.02
C ARG A 3 18.39 -9.91 -82.60
N PRO A 4 18.09 -9.12 -81.56
CA PRO A 4 17.90 -9.67 -80.22
C PRO A 4 16.61 -10.51 -80.23
N LEU A 5 16.72 -11.78 -79.85
CA LEU A 5 15.56 -12.64 -79.63
C LEU A 5 14.80 -12.09 -78.42
N ALA A 6 13.59 -11.57 -78.65
CA ALA A 6 12.68 -11.21 -77.59
C ALA A 6 12.39 -12.46 -76.75
N ARG A 7 12.72 -12.41 -75.46
CA ARG A 7 12.39 -13.50 -74.53
C ARG A 7 10.87 -13.64 -74.46
N PRO A 8 10.31 -14.87 -74.50
CA PRO A 8 8.88 -15.06 -74.31
C PRO A 8 8.50 -14.58 -72.91
N ALA A 9 7.54 -13.66 -72.84
CA ALA A 9 6.90 -13.29 -71.59
C ALA A 9 6.15 -14.53 -71.08
N ARG A 10 6.64 -15.12 -69.99
CA ARG A 10 5.95 -16.22 -69.32
C ARG A 10 4.67 -15.64 -68.69
N GLY A 11 3.52 -16.04 -69.20
CA GLY A 11 2.21 -15.63 -68.67
C GLY A 11 2.02 -16.20 -67.26
N PHE A 12 1.52 -15.35 -66.35
CA PHE A 12 1.18 -15.69 -64.98
C PHE A 12 0.03 -16.70 -64.99
N THR A 13 0.24 -17.88 -64.42
CA THR A 13 -0.77 -18.94 -64.41
C THR A 13 -1.82 -18.70 -63.31
N LEU A 14 -3.07 -19.14 -63.54
CA LEU A 14 -4.14 -19.05 -62.54
C LEU A 14 -3.73 -19.70 -61.21
N ILE A 15 -2.95 -20.78 -61.28
CA ILE A 15 -2.46 -21.52 -60.12
C ILE A 15 -1.42 -20.71 -59.33
N GLU A 16 -0.54 -19.93 -59.97
CA GLU A 16 0.37 -19.01 -59.27
C GLU A 16 -0.40 -17.93 -58.50
N LEU A 17 -1.48 -17.40 -59.09
CA LEU A 17 -2.34 -16.44 -58.40
C LEU A 17 -3.04 -17.08 -57.20
N MET A 18 -3.60 -18.29 -57.37
CA MET A 18 -4.27 -19.02 -56.30
C MET A 18 -3.33 -19.34 -55.13
N ILE A 19 -2.11 -19.79 -55.43
CA ILE A 19 -1.11 -20.06 -54.39
C ILE A 19 -0.72 -18.75 -53.70
N ALA A 20 -0.52 -17.66 -54.45
CA ALA A 20 -0.19 -16.36 -53.89
C ALA A 20 -1.27 -15.85 -52.92
N ILE A 21 -2.55 -15.91 -53.31
CA ILE A 21 -3.65 -15.48 -52.42
C ILE A 21 -3.82 -16.42 -51.22
N ALA A 22 -3.58 -17.73 -51.38
CA ALA A 22 -3.66 -18.69 -50.27
C ALA A 22 -2.56 -18.42 -49.23
N ILE A 23 -1.32 -18.20 -49.67
CA ILE A 23 -0.21 -17.82 -48.79
C ILE A 23 -0.51 -16.47 -48.12
N LEU A 24 -0.97 -15.48 -48.90
CA LEU A 24 -1.32 -14.16 -48.36
C LEU A 24 -2.41 -14.27 -47.28
N ALA A 25 -3.42 -15.09 -47.50
CA ALA A 25 -4.48 -15.34 -46.53
C ALA A 25 -3.95 -15.95 -45.23
N VAL A 26 -3.07 -16.95 -45.31
CA VAL A 26 -2.43 -17.55 -44.12
C VAL A 26 -1.57 -16.53 -43.38
N VAL A 27 -0.73 -15.77 -44.09
CA VAL A 27 0.12 -14.73 -43.50
C VAL A 27 -0.73 -13.66 -42.82
N ALA A 28 -1.83 -13.21 -43.45
CA ALA A 28 -2.74 -12.24 -42.86
C ALA A 28 -3.39 -12.75 -41.56
N ILE A 29 -3.83 -14.01 -41.52
CA ILE A 29 -4.38 -14.62 -40.30
C ILE A 29 -3.32 -14.71 -39.21
N LEU A 30 -2.11 -15.17 -39.53
CA LEU A 30 -1.01 -15.27 -38.56
C LEU A 30 -0.59 -13.89 -38.05
N ALA A 31 -0.54 -12.88 -38.91
CA ALA A 31 -0.23 -11.51 -38.53
C ALA A 31 -1.29 -10.92 -37.59
N TRP A 32 -2.59 -11.13 -37.88
CA TRP A 32 -3.68 -10.70 -37.01
C TRP A 32 -3.65 -11.39 -35.66
N ARG A 33 -3.43 -12.73 -35.64
CA ARG A 33 -3.31 -13.48 -34.38
C ARG A 33 -2.07 -13.08 -33.60
N GLY A 34 -0.95 -12.81 -34.26
CA GLY A 34 0.28 -12.33 -33.63
C GLY A 34 0.09 -10.97 -32.96
N LEU A 35 -0.55 -10.03 -33.67
CA LEU A 35 -0.89 -8.70 -33.14
C LEU A 35 -1.83 -8.81 -31.93
N ASP A 36 -2.86 -9.64 -32.03
CA ASP A 36 -3.87 -9.85 -30.99
C ASP A 36 -3.28 -10.50 -29.72
N GLN A 37 -2.30 -11.42 -29.86
CA GLN A 37 -1.54 -11.92 -28.70
C GLN A 37 -0.68 -10.83 -28.05
N ILE A 38 -0.04 -9.96 -28.83
CA ILE A 38 0.77 -8.85 -28.31
C ILE A 38 -0.13 -7.84 -27.57
N MET A 39 -1.29 -7.50 -28.14
CA MET A 39 -2.27 -6.59 -27.51
C MET A 39 -2.72 -7.14 -26.16
N ARG A 40 -3.19 -8.39 -26.11
CA ARG A 40 -3.56 -9.04 -24.84
C ARG A 40 -2.41 -9.11 -23.84
N GLY A 41 -1.19 -9.34 -24.32
CA GLY A 41 0.02 -9.32 -23.50
C GLY A 41 0.25 -7.96 -22.86
N ARG A 42 0.16 -6.89 -23.66
CA ARG A 42 0.28 -5.50 -23.19
C ARG A 42 -0.81 -5.14 -22.18
N ASP A 43 -2.06 -5.51 -22.43
CA ASP A 43 -3.17 -5.21 -21.52
C ASP A 43 -2.98 -5.88 -20.15
N LYS A 44 -2.51 -7.14 -20.14
CA LYS A 44 -2.18 -7.85 -18.90
C LYS A 44 -1.03 -7.18 -18.13
N VAL A 45 0.01 -6.75 -18.84
CA VAL A 45 1.15 -6.06 -18.23
C VAL A 45 0.70 -4.70 -17.68
N ALA A 46 -0.07 -3.94 -18.44
CA ALA A 46 -0.59 -2.64 -18.02
C ALA A 46 -1.46 -2.75 -16.76
N ALA A 47 -2.36 -3.74 -16.71
CA ALA A 47 -3.17 -4.00 -15.52
C ALA A 47 -2.33 -4.36 -14.28
N ALA A 48 -1.33 -5.22 -14.44
CA ALA A 48 -0.43 -5.58 -13.33
C ALA A 48 0.40 -4.39 -12.82
N MET A 49 0.86 -3.51 -13.73
CA MET A 49 1.60 -2.30 -13.34
C MET A 49 0.72 -1.31 -12.57
N GLU A 50 -0.54 -1.15 -12.97
CA GLU A 50 -1.50 -0.29 -12.27
C GLU A 50 -1.78 -0.82 -10.85
N ASP A 51 -1.98 -2.14 -10.70
CA ASP A 51 -2.15 -2.77 -9.40
C ASP A 51 -0.92 -2.51 -8.50
N GLU A 52 0.29 -2.69 -9.02
CA GLU A 52 1.53 -2.45 -8.26
C GLU A 52 1.69 -0.97 -7.86
N ARG A 53 1.30 -0.04 -8.74
CA ARG A 53 1.27 1.40 -8.41
C ARG A 53 0.31 1.70 -7.25
N VAL A 54 -0.88 1.10 -7.26
CA VAL A 54 -1.87 1.26 -6.18
C VAL A 54 -1.33 0.68 -4.86
N PHE A 55 -0.67 -0.49 -4.90
CA PHE A 55 0.00 -1.06 -3.73
C PHE A 55 1.08 -0.15 -3.16
N ALA A 56 1.97 0.36 -4.01
CA ALA A 56 3.04 1.26 -3.61
C ALA A 56 2.47 2.50 -2.93
N GLN A 57 1.44 3.13 -3.50
CA GLN A 57 0.79 4.30 -2.94
C GLN A 57 0.13 4.02 -1.58
N MET A 58 -0.57 2.89 -1.44
CA MET A 58 -1.18 2.50 -0.17
C MET A 58 -0.12 2.32 0.93
N PHE A 59 0.96 1.60 0.64
CA PHE A 59 2.03 1.38 1.61
C PHE A 59 2.84 2.66 1.89
N ASP A 60 3.01 3.54 0.92
CA ASP A 60 3.62 4.86 1.15
C ASP A 60 2.75 5.71 2.07
N GLN A 61 1.43 5.69 1.90
CA GLN A 61 0.51 6.38 2.79
C GLN A 61 0.61 5.84 4.23
N MET A 62 0.69 4.52 4.42
CA MET A 62 0.90 3.89 5.73
C MET A 62 2.26 4.23 6.33
N ARG A 63 3.31 4.22 5.51
CA ARG A 63 4.68 4.58 5.91
C ARG A 63 4.73 6.02 6.41
N ILE A 64 4.09 6.96 5.70
CA ILE A 64 4.01 8.37 6.10
C ILE A 64 3.29 8.51 7.44
N ASP A 65 2.15 7.83 7.63
CA ASP A 65 1.44 7.90 8.91
C ASP A 65 2.24 7.28 10.07
N ALA A 66 2.94 6.16 9.84
CA ALA A 66 3.78 5.53 10.85
C ALA A 66 5.02 6.38 11.20
N ARG A 67 5.63 7.01 10.19
CA ARG A 67 6.72 7.98 10.35
C ARG A 67 6.29 9.18 11.20
N LEU A 68 5.09 9.70 10.95
CA LEU A 68 4.54 10.85 11.66
C LEU A 68 3.83 10.46 12.96
N ALA A 69 4.00 9.22 13.44
CA ALA A 69 3.41 8.80 14.71
C ALA A 69 3.92 9.68 15.85
N ALA A 70 2.96 10.25 16.60
CA ALA A 70 3.23 11.09 17.75
C ALA A 70 4.02 10.31 18.80
N THR A 71 4.68 11.00 19.73
CA THR A 71 5.33 10.30 20.83
C THR A 71 4.29 9.67 21.77
N ASP A 72 4.68 8.64 22.53
CA ASP A 72 3.74 7.94 23.41
C ASP A 72 3.27 8.82 24.59
N ASP A 73 4.05 9.84 24.96
CA ASP A 73 3.67 10.84 25.95
C ASP A 73 2.63 11.84 25.41
N GLU A 74 2.75 12.29 24.17
CA GLU A 74 1.74 13.12 23.50
C GLU A 74 0.44 12.36 23.28
N ALA A 75 0.54 11.08 22.88
CA ALA A 75 -0.61 10.21 22.67
C ALA A 75 -1.26 9.74 23.99
N GLY A 76 -0.52 9.77 25.12
CA GLY A 76 -0.95 9.28 26.43
C GLY A 76 -1.12 7.75 26.52
N GLN A 77 -0.73 7.03 25.48
CA GLN A 77 -0.75 5.58 25.29
C GLN A 77 0.16 5.24 24.09
N PRO A 78 0.43 3.96 23.76
CA PRO A 78 1.18 3.63 22.56
C PRO A 78 0.56 4.29 21.33
N ALA A 79 1.36 5.07 20.59
CA ALA A 79 0.87 5.87 19.46
C ALA A 79 0.35 5.00 18.31
N ILE A 80 0.84 3.76 18.18
CA ILE A 80 0.35 2.78 17.21
C ILE A 80 -0.24 1.57 17.94
N GLY A 81 -1.42 1.14 17.51
CA GLY A 81 -2.10 -0.02 18.05
C GLY A 81 -2.85 -0.82 16.99
N VAL A 82 -3.01 -2.12 17.24
CA VAL A 82 -3.82 -3.02 16.41
C VAL A 82 -4.95 -3.57 17.27
N ALA A 83 -6.18 -3.42 16.80
CA ALA A 83 -7.37 -3.96 17.45
C ALA A 83 -8.27 -4.64 16.42
N GLY A 84 -8.36 -5.97 16.50
CA GLY A 84 -9.03 -6.77 15.48
C GLY A 84 -8.43 -6.50 14.09
N ASN A 85 -9.26 -6.05 13.16
CA ASN A 85 -8.85 -5.74 11.78
C ASN A 85 -8.62 -4.22 11.54
N THR A 86 -8.38 -3.47 12.61
CA THR A 86 -8.12 -2.03 12.57
C THR A 86 -6.71 -1.73 13.06
N LEU A 87 -5.92 -1.10 12.20
CA LEU A 87 -4.67 -0.45 12.58
C LEU A 87 -4.98 1.01 12.93
N GLN A 88 -4.63 1.42 14.14
CA GLN A 88 -4.78 2.78 14.64
C GLN A 88 -3.42 3.43 14.82
N ILE A 89 -3.30 4.67 14.36
CA ILE A 89 -2.09 5.49 14.49
C ILE A 89 -2.52 6.87 15.00
N VAL A 90 -1.97 7.29 16.13
CA VAL A 90 -1.97 8.68 16.58
C VAL A 90 -0.75 9.34 15.98
N ARG A 91 -0.97 10.36 15.16
CA ARG A 91 0.10 11.04 14.42
C ARG A 91 0.04 12.54 14.62
N GLU A 92 1.18 13.17 14.44
CA GLU A 92 1.28 14.61 14.32
C GLU A 92 0.71 15.07 12.96
N LEU A 93 -0.02 16.17 13.03
CA LEU A 93 -0.55 16.93 11.91
C LEU A 93 0.10 18.31 11.95
N GLU A 94 1.11 18.46 11.11
CA GLU A 94 1.77 19.73 10.87
C GLU A 94 1.03 20.50 9.79
N VAL A 95 0.58 21.71 10.14
CA VAL A 95 0.01 22.66 9.19
C VAL A 95 0.88 23.91 9.22
N PRO A 96 1.43 24.37 8.08
CA PRO A 96 2.29 25.55 8.05
C PRO A 96 1.64 26.76 8.72
N GLY A 97 2.35 27.38 9.67
CA GLY A 97 1.87 28.55 10.40
C GLY A 97 0.88 28.28 11.53
N VAL A 98 0.60 27.01 11.85
CA VAL A 98 -0.24 26.60 12.99
C VAL A 98 0.55 25.68 13.91
N ALA A 99 0.28 25.76 15.22
CA ALA A 99 0.87 24.81 16.17
C ALA A 99 0.51 23.36 15.80
N PRO A 100 1.45 22.39 15.92
CA PRO A 100 1.19 20.99 15.65
C PRO A 100 -0.04 20.49 16.41
N ARG A 101 -0.89 19.72 15.72
CA ARG A 101 -2.07 19.07 16.30
C ARG A 101 -1.91 17.57 16.21
N LEU A 102 -2.65 16.84 17.03
CA LEU A 102 -2.73 15.40 16.90
C LEU A 102 -3.86 15.00 15.96
N GLN A 103 -3.70 13.88 15.28
CA GLN A 103 -4.74 13.28 14.45
C GLN A 103 -4.72 11.76 14.65
N VAL A 104 -5.89 11.19 14.91
CA VAL A 104 -6.07 9.74 14.89
C VAL A 104 -6.39 9.29 13.47
N VAL A 105 -5.61 8.33 12.98
CA VAL A 105 -5.80 7.64 11.71
C VAL A 105 -6.16 6.18 11.98
N ARG A 106 -7.14 5.66 11.23
CA ARG A 106 -7.54 4.26 11.29
C ARG A 106 -7.57 3.66 9.89
N TYR A 107 -6.88 2.54 9.73
CA TYR A 107 -6.95 1.70 8.54
C TYR A 107 -7.87 0.53 8.83
N ARG A 108 -8.92 0.38 8.01
CA ARG A 108 -9.87 -0.74 8.11
C ARG A 108 -10.31 -1.20 6.71
N ILE A 109 -10.93 -2.38 6.67
CA ILE A 109 -11.59 -2.86 5.46
C ILE A 109 -13.04 -2.37 5.46
N ALA A 110 -13.44 -1.68 4.41
CA ALA A 110 -14.84 -1.28 4.17
C ALA A 110 -15.19 -1.52 2.71
N GLY A 111 -16.24 -2.31 2.45
CA GLY A 111 -16.68 -2.64 1.09
C GLY A 111 -15.62 -3.37 0.25
N GLY A 112 -14.80 -4.23 0.86
CA GLY A 112 -13.70 -4.93 0.19
C GLY A 112 -12.52 -4.02 -0.19
N ARG A 113 -12.41 -2.85 0.44
CA ARG A 113 -11.33 -1.89 0.22
C ARG A 113 -10.60 -1.56 1.52
N VAL A 114 -9.30 -1.37 1.43
CA VAL A 114 -8.54 -0.70 2.49
C VAL A 114 -8.90 0.77 2.45
N VAL A 115 -9.41 1.29 3.56
CA VAL A 115 -9.80 2.69 3.68
C VAL A 115 -9.07 3.30 4.87
N ARG A 116 -8.43 4.45 4.61
CA ARG A 116 -7.82 5.30 5.62
C ARG A 116 -8.86 6.30 6.10
N TYR A 117 -9.20 6.25 7.38
CA TYR A 117 -10.01 7.26 8.05
C TYR A 117 -9.09 8.18 8.85
N ALA A 118 -9.36 9.48 8.81
CA ALA A 118 -8.62 10.46 9.57
C ALA A 118 -9.58 11.42 10.29
N SER A 119 -9.44 11.46 11.61
CA SER A 119 -10.20 12.34 12.49
C SER A 119 -9.90 13.83 12.20
N PRO A 120 -10.81 14.74 12.59
CA PRO A 120 -10.46 16.16 12.70
C PRO A 120 -9.24 16.38 13.60
N PRO A 121 -8.49 17.48 13.44
CA PRO A 121 -7.37 17.81 14.31
C PRO A 121 -7.79 17.86 15.78
N ILE A 122 -6.95 17.31 16.65
CA ILE A 122 -7.16 17.18 18.07
C ILE A 122 -6.15 18.07 18.80
N ASP A 123 -6.68 18.92 19.66
CA ASP A 123 -5.96 19.91 20.45
C ASP A 123 -6.11 19.70 21.95
N ASP A 124 -6.90 18.71 22.37
CA ASP A 124 -7.19 18.38 23.75
C ASP A 124 -6.93 16.89 24.02
N ALA A 125 -6.15 16.62 25.07
CA ALA A 125 -5.81 15.28 25.51
C ALA A 125 -7.04 14.49 25.99
N ASN A 126 -8.03 15.15 26.60
CA ASN A 126 -9.26 14.45 27.03
C ASN A 126 -10.08 13.98 25.83
N ARG A 127 -10.21 14.84 24.81
CA ARG A 127 -10.83 14.48 23.53
C ARG A 127 -10.10 13.32 22.85
N LEU A 128 -8.76 13.36 22.80
CA LEU A 128 -7.96 12.26 22.28
C LEU A 128 -8.26 10.96 23.04
N ARG A 129 -8.15 10.98 24.37
CA ARG A 129 -8.38 9.80 25.21
C ARG A 129 -9.77 9.20 25.04
N ASN A 130 -10.80 10.02 24.90
CA ASN A 130 -12.16 9.55 24.65
C ASN A 130 -12.28 8.91 23.25
N MET A 131 -11.66 9.51 22.25
CA MET A 131 -11.65 9.00 20.88
C MET A 131 -10.90 7.66 20.74
N LEU A 132 -9.84 7.45 21.51
CA LEU A 132 -9.07 6.21 21.50
C LEU A 132 -9.82 5.04 22.17
N LYS A 133 -10.81 5.31 23.03
CA LYS A 133 -11.68 4.29 23.63
C LYS A 133 -12.78 3.81 22.70
N ASP A 134 -13.22 4.66 21.77
CA ASP A 134 -14.30 4.36 20.82
C ASP A 134 -13.72 4.00 19.45
N SER A 135 -14.19 2.91 18.84
CA SER A 135 -13.77 2.49 17.49
C SER A 135 -14.50 3.20 16.34
N SER A 136 -15.48 4.07 16.65
CA SER A 136 -16.22 4.86 15.66
C SER A 136 -15.31 5.77 14.82
N VAL A 137 -15.67 5.91 13.54
CA VAL A 137 -15.04 6.87 12.60
C VAL A 137 -16.08 7.78 11.96
N GLU A 138 -17.23 7.91 12.60
CA GLU A 138 -18.30 8.79 12.13
C GLU A 138 -17.81 10.24 12.09
N GLY A 139 -18.12 10.93 10.99
CA GLY A 139 -17.67 12.31 10.75
C GLY A 139 -16.17 12.45 10.44
N TRP A 140 -15.43 11.34 10.30
CA TRP A 140 -14.02 11.40 9.91
C TRP A 140 -13.90 11.50 8.39
N SER A 141 -12.85 12.18 7.93
CA SER A 141 -12.47 12.15 6.52
C SER A 141 -11.99 10.75 6.15
N TRP A 142 -12.18 10.33 4.90
CA TRP A 142 -11.79 8.99 4.46
C TRP A 142 -11.25 8.98 3.03
N VAL A 143 -10.32 8.06 2.78
CA VAL A 143 -9.73 7.81 1.46
C VAL A 143 -9.68 6.31 1.23
N ALA A 144 -10.32 5.84 0.16
CA ALA A 144 -10.19 4.46 -0.29
C ALA A 144 -8.85 4.30 -1.01
N LEU A 145 -8.00 3.40 -0.51
CA LEU A 145 -6.64 3.22 -1.01
C LEU A 145 -6.55 2.10 -2.03
N MET A 146 -7.10 0.92 -1.69
CA MET A 146 -7.00 -0.25 -2.55
C MET A 146 -8.25 -1.11 -2.42
N GLY A 147 -8.77 -1.61 -3.56
CA GLY A 147 -9.87 -2.58 -3.59
C GLY A 147 -9.43 -4.03 -3.73
N GLY A 148 -10.38 -4.96 -3.58
CA GLY A 148 -10.13 -6.39 -3.68
C GLY A 148 -9.40 -6.98 -2.48
N VAL A 149 -9.36 -6.26 -1.35
CA VAL A 149 -8.63 -6.68 -0.14
C VAL A 149 -9.58 -7.40 0.81
N GLY A 150 -9.17 -8.61 1.23
CA GLY A 150 -9.95 -9.46 2.13
C GLY A 150 -9.52 -9.38 3.60
N ALA A 151 -8.24 -9.08 3.86
CA ALA A 151 -7.68 -9.00 5.20
C ALA A 151 -6.55 -7.94 5.28
N ILE A 152 -6.42 -7.33 6.46
CA ILE A 152 -5.28 -6.48 6.83
C ILE A 152 -4.71 -7.09 8.10
N ASP A 153 -3.53 -7.67 8.00
CA ASP A 153 -2.80 -8.21 9.15
C ASP A 153 -1.72 -7.22 9.56
N ALA A 154 -1.76 -6.78 10.82
CA ALA A 154 -0.77 -5.86 11.36
C ALA A 154 -0.11 -6.45 12.62
N LYS A 155 1.21 -6.32 12.72
CA LYS A 155 2.00 -6.67 13.90
C LYS A 155 2.82 -5.47 14.34
N LEU A 156 2.98 -5.35 15.65
CA LEU A 156 3.77 -4.32 16.31
C LEU A 156 5.09 -4.94 16.75
N TYR A 157 6.20 -4.24 16.53
CA TYR A 157 7.48 -4.59 17.14
C TYR A 157 7.63 -3.83 18.45
N VAL A 158 7.61 -4.57 19.56
CA VAL A 158 7.82 -4.03 20.91
C VAL A 158 9.25 -4.37 21.34
N PRO A 159 10.09 -3.37 21.70
CA PRO A 159 11.45 -3.64 22.18
C PRO A 159 11.46 -4.65 23.34
N ARG A 160 12.46 -5.54 23.37
CA ARG A 160 12.62 -6.64 24.34
C ARG A 160 11.58 -7.76 24.27
N VAL A 161 10.51 -7.63 23.48
CA VAL A 161 9.49 -8.68 23.27
C VAL A 161 9.50 -9.23 21.84
N GLY A 162 9.62 -8.35 20.85
CA GLY A 162 9.58 -8.69 19.43
C GLY A 162 8.21 -8.43 18.78
N TRP A 163 7.91 -9.15 17.70
CA TRP A 163 6.68 -8.99 16.94
C TRP A 163 5.46 -9.56 17.68
N THR A 164 4.47 -8.72 17.94
CA THR A 164 3.24 -9.06 18.65
C THR A 164 2.01 -8.44 18.00
N THR A 165 0.84 -9.06 18.17
CA THR A 165 -0.47 -8.47 17.87
C THR A 165 -1.19 -8.02 19.15
N ASN A 166 -0.63 -8.32 20.32
CA ASN A 166 -1.22 -8.02 21.61
C ASN A 166 -0.89 -6.58 22.00
N LEU A 167 -1.92 -5.72 22.03
CA LEU A 167 -1.78 -4.33 22.46
C LEU A 167 -1.35 -4.20 23.92
N GLN A 168 -1.69 -5.16 24.78
CA GLN A 168 -1.27 -5.14 26.19
C GLN A 168 0.26 -5.18 26.32
N THR A 169 0.94 -5.91 25.44
CA THR A 169 2.41 -5.94 25.40
C THR A 169 3.00 -4.55 25.14
N ALA A 170 2.37 -3.75 24.26
CA ALA A 170 2.80 -2.37 24.02
C ALA A 170 2.50 -1.47 25.24
N ASN A 171 1.33 -1.64 25.87
CA ASN A 171 0.99 -0.90 27.09
C ASN A 171 1.97 -1.20 28.24
N ASP A 172 2.35 -2.45 28.43
CA ASP A 172 3.31 -2.87 29.45
C ASP A 172 4.70 -2.30 29.18
N ALA A 173 5.13 -2.27 27.91
CA ALA A 173 6.39 -1.64 27.50
C ALA A 173 6.38 -0.13 27.76
N LEU A 174 5.26 0.56 27.49
CA LEU A 174 5.12 1.98 27.81
C LEU A 174 5.22 2.22 29.33
N ALA A 175 4.54 1.40 30.15
CA ALA A 175 4.60 1.51 31.59
C ALA A 175 6.05 1.35 32.11
N GLN A 176 6.79 0.36 31.59
CA GLN A 176 8.21 0.17 31.91
C GLN A 176 9.07 1.35 31.48
N ASN A 177 8.85 1.92 30.29
CA ASN A 177 9.57 3.10 29.82
C ASN A 177 9.31 4.31 30.75
N ASN A 178 8.06 4.51 31.16
CA ASN A 178 7.67 5.58 32.09
C ASN A 178 8.29 5.39 33.48
N ASP A 179 8.38 4.16 33.98
CA ASP A 179 9.05 3.87 35.25
C ASP A 179 10.56 4.12 35.17
N ALA A 180 11.20 3.84 34.02
CA ALA A 180 12.62 4.11 33.81
C ALA A 180 12.95 5.60 33.77
N LEU A 181 11.99 6.46 33.42
CA LEU A 181 12.15 7.93 33.46
C LEU A 181 12.13 8.50 34.88
N LYS A 182 11.62 7.75 35.88
CA LYS A 182 11.64 8.16 37.29
C LYS A 182 13.05 8.09 37.90
N VAL A 183 13.96 7.36 37.25
CA VAL A 183 15.36 7.27 37.65
C VAL A 183 16.14 8.42 36.98
N PRO A 184 16.99 9.18 37.70
CA PRO A 184 17.79 10.24 37.09
C PRO A 184 18.64 9.72 35.94
N GLN A 185 18.36 10.19 34.72
CA GLN A 185 19.12 9.84 33.53
C GLN A 185 20.14 10.94 33.20
N ILE A 186 21.35 10.55 32.81
CA ILE A 186 22.37 11.48 32.33
C ILE A 186 22.16 11.66 30.83
N GLY A 187 21.57 12.78 30.43
CA GLY A 187 21.37 13.17 29.03
C GLY A 187 19.91 13.50 28.69
N ASN A 188 19.71 14.18 27.56
CA ASN A 188 18.40 14.62 27.07
C ASN A 188 17.88 13.74 25.92
N ALA A 189 18.05 12.41 26.03
CA ALA A 189 17.52 11.51 25.00
C ALA A 189 15.97 11.56 25.00
N PRO A 190 15.32 11.55 23.82
CA PRO A 190 13.87 11.44 23.75
C PRO A 190 13.36 10.20 24.49
N PRO A 191 12.14 10.22 25.05
CA PRO A 191 11.53 9.06 25.67
C PRO A 191 11.51 7.86 24.70
N ALA A 192 11.79 6.67 25.24
CA ALA A 192 11.72 5.45 24.44
C ALA A 192 10.26 5.14 24.04
N ARG A 193 10.05 4.82 22.77
CA ARG A 193 8.74 4.37 22.26
C ARG A 193 8.47 2.91 22.66
N ALA A 194 7.22 2.62 23.00
CA ALA A 194 6.75 1.27 23.28
C ALA A 194 6.66 0.40 22.01
N VAL A 195 6.38 1.02 20.86
CA VAL A 195 6.35 0.38 19.55
C VAL A 195 7.33 1.11 18.63
N THR A 196 8.30 0.39 18.08
CA THR A 196 9.31 0.96 17.17
C THR A 196 9.19 0.48 15.73
N GLY A 197 8.39 -0.58 15.50
CA GLY A 197 8.16 -1.12 14.16
C GLY A 197 6.71 -1.52 13.95
N LEU A 198 6.25 -1.39 12.71
CA LEU A 198 4.94 -1.80 12.25
C LEU A 198 5.12 -2.69 11.02
N GLN A 199 4.67 -3.94 11.11
CA GLN A 199 4.55 -4.84 9.96
C GLN A 199 3.10 -4.84 9.50
N VAL A 200 2.86 -4.59 8.22
CA VAL A 200 1.53 -4.70 7.59
C VAL A 200 1.60 -5.72 6.46
N SER A 201 0.67 -6.66 6.45
CA SER A 201 0.48 -7.65 5.40
C SER A 201 -0.92 -7.51 4.81
N ILE A 202 -0.98 -7.44 3.48
CA ILE A 202 -2.22 -7.25 2.72
C ILE A 202 -2.42 -8.40 1.75
N GLY A 203 -3.54 -9.10 1.89
CA GLY A 203 -4.03 -10.09 0.94
C GLY A 203 -5.13 -9.52 0.05
N ALA A 204 -4.97 -9.61 -1.27
CA ALA A 204 -5.94 -9.13 -2.24
C ALA A 204 -6.25 -10.19 -3.30
N THR A 205 -7.41 -10.12 -3.95
CA THR A 205 -7.82 -11.04 -5.03
C THR A 205 -6.92 -10.95 -6.26
N SER A 206 -6.25 -9.81 -6.47
CA SER A 206 -5.26 -9.62 -7.53
C SER A 206 -3.88 -10.22 -7.19
N LEU A 207 -3.64 -10.58 -5.92
CA LEU A 207 -2.37 -11.12 -5.45
C LEU A 207 -2.40 -12.65 -5.36
N ARG A 208 -1.29 -13.28 -5.79
CA ARG A 208 -1.06 -14.71 -5.53
C ARG A 208 -0.62 -14.99 -4.09
N VAL A 209 0.09 -14.04 -3.48
CA VAL A 209 0.66 -14.14 -2.12
C VAL A 209 0.48 -12.79 -1.44
N PRO A 210 0.17 -12.72 -0.12
CA PRO A 210 0.08 -11.45 0.59
C PRO A 210 1.37 -10.63 0.48
N VAL A 211 1.24 -9.32 0.31
CA VAL A 211 2.38 -8.41 0.29
C VAL A 211 2.60 -7.88 1.70
N THR A 212 3.81 -8.10 2.24
CA THR A 212 4.21 -7.59 3.55
C THR A 212 5.19 -6.43 3.42
N ARG A 213 5.01 -5.40 4.25
CA ARG A 213 5.92 -4.28 4.44
C ARG A 213 6.16 -4.01 5.92
N ILE A 214 7.35 -3.55 6.24
CA ILE A 214 7.75 -3.15 7.60
C ILE A 214 8.10 -1.66 7.57
N PHE A 215 7.61 -0.93 8.55
CA PHE A 215 7.82 0.51 8.73
C PHE A 215 8.44 0.76 10.10
N LEU A 216 9.33 1.73 10.17
CA LEU A 216 9.78 2.31 11.43
C LEU A 216 8.73 3.32 11.91
N VAL A 217 8.65 3.49 13.23
CA VAL A 217 7.63 4.32 13.88
C VAL A 217 8.29 5.56 14.45
N GLY A 218 7.85 6.74 13.99
CA GLY A 218 8.34 8.02 14.51
C GLY A 218 9.73 8.46 14.05
N GLU A 219 10.18 8.03 12.87
CA GLU A 219 11.46 8.43 12.22
C GLU A 219 11.26 9.20 10.92
#